data_AF-A0AA96LJA3-F1
#
_entry.id   AF-A0AA96LJA3-F1
#
_cell.length_a   1.000
_cell.length_b   1.000
_cell.length_c   1.000
_cell.angle_alpha   90.00
_cell.angle_beta   90.00
_cell.angle_gamma   90.00
#
_symmetry.space_group_name_H-M   'P 1'
#
loop_
_entity.id
_entity.type
_entity.pdbx_description
1 polymer ?
#
loop_
_entity_poly.entity_id
_entity_poly.type
_entity_poly.pdbx_seq_one_letter_code
_entity_poly.pdbx_strand_id
1 'polypeptide(L)'
;MSIMSSGCTSKQQPKVNTATPTATSAPSNLNASMFVADNLTIANLKIHKEANGQVWVPLEEAAASFDYDLHAEGDSFAMGATDPNYSVKINQSQATVGDKTIELPQAPKLIDNKPYLTTQALSTLMGTQVNWNESNHKIVLSPINDNTLSQLETDSSGQIHSLAVHVNKTQLLQFAKKFLGVRYQFSAGPYERTHRFDCSSFVQYVYGHFGVKLPRSSRSQSQVGRTVKMSSLQPGDLMFFYTPGRYASNRIVGHVGIYAGNGRFINTYGAPGVIISDFNSYWKHRFLFGKRVA
;
A
#
# COMPACT_ATOMS: atom_id res chain seq x y z
N MET A 1 68.68 -38.24 -54.38
CA MET A 1 67.90 -39.00 -53.37
C MET A 1 67.20 -38.01 -52.48
N SER A 2 65.87 -38.11 -52.42
CA SER A 2 64.93 -37.17 -51.81
C SER A 2 65.09 -37.00 -50.30
N ILE A 3 64.73 -35.81 -49.80
CA ILE A 3 64.10 -35.66 -48.48
C ILE A 3 63.01 -34.60 -48.57
N MET A 4 61.79 -35.01 -48.21
CA MET A 4 60.57 -34.20 -48.10
C MET A 4 60.55 -33.40 -46.79
N SER A 5 59.85 -32.26 -46.77
CA SER A 5 58.95 -31.81 -45.68
C SER A 5 58.35 -30.46 -46.09
N SER A 6 57.11 -30.41 -46.59
CA SER A 6 55.83 -30.28 -45.85
C SER A 6 55.56 -28.87 -45.32
N GLY A 7 54.51 -28.27 -45.87
CA GLY A 7 54.16 -26.85 -45.78
C GLY A 7 53.42 -26.43 -44.51
N CYS A 8 53.53 -25.12 -44.25
CA CYS A 8 52.76 -24.39 -43.25
C CYS A 8 51.37 -24.03 -43.79
N THR A 9 50.33 -24.24 -42.98
CA THR A 9 49.02 -23.59 -43.15
C THR A 9 48.56 -23.09 -41.78
N SER A 10 48.39 -21.77 -41.65
CA SER A 10 47.94 -21.14 -40.40
C SER A 10 46.45 -21.37 -40.19
N LYS A 11 46.07 -22.03 -39.09
CA LYS A 11 44.72 -21.96 -38.54
C LYS A 11 44.68 -20.89 -37.45
N GLN A 12 43.93 -19.82 -37.68
CA GLN A 12 43.55 -18.88 -36.64
C GLN A 12 42.59 -19.57 -35.66
N GLN A 13 42.97 -19.61 -34.38
CA GLN A 13 42.07 -19.94 -33.28
C GLN A 13 41.15 -18.74 -32.98
N PRO A 14 39.86 -18.95 -32.69
CA PRO A 14 38.96 -17.88 -32.28
C PRO A 14 39.38 -17.33 -30.91
N LYS A 15 39.57 -16.01 -30.83
CA LYS A 15 39.76 -15.27 -29.58
C LYS A 15 38.55 -15.48 -28.69
N VAL A 16 38.74 -16.18 -27.58
CA VAL A 16 37.79 -16.20 -26.46
C VAL A 16 37.75 -14.78 -25.90
N ASN A 17 36.63 -14.09 -26.12
CA ASN A 17 36.32 -12.86 -25.40
C ASN A 17 36.12 -13.22 -23.93
N THR A 18 37.17 -13.04 -23.12
CA THR A 18 37.04 -12.96 -21.68
C THR A 18 36.26 -11.69 -21.37
N ALA A 19 34.94 -11.83 -21.19
CA ALA A 19 34.13 -10.80 -20.58
C ALA A 19 34.74 -10.47 -19.21
N THR A 20 35.24 -9.25 -19.07
CA THR A 20 35.61 -8.66 -17.78
C THR A 20 34.42 -8.83 -16.83
N PRO A 21 34.58 -9.41 -15.63
CA PRO A 21 33.49 -9.42 -14.66
C PRO A 21 33.13 -7.97 -14.38
N THR A 22 31.86 -7.64 -14.61
CA THR A 22 31.27 -6.33 -14.36
C THR A 22 31.65 -5.93 -12.93
N ALA A 23 32.31 -4.78 -12.77
CA ALA A 23 32.76 -4.31 -11.48
C ALA A 23 31.58 -4.26 -10.50
N THR A 24 31.59 -5.17 -9.53
CA THR A 24 30.65 -5.15 -8.41
C THR A 24 30.92 -3.87 -7.64
N SER A 25 30.04 -2.87 -7.76
CA SER A 25 30.16 -1.59 -7.04
C SER A 25 30.23 -1.83 -5.53
N ALA A 26 31.04 -1.09 -4.78
CA ALA A 26 31.08 -1.24 -3.31
C ALA A 26 29.74 -0.82 -2.66
N PRO A 27 29.40 -1.33 -1.45
CA PRO A 27 28.23 -0.85 -0.72
C PRO A 27 28.31 0.66 -0.49
N SER A 28 27.21 1.38 -0.67
CA SER A 28 27.19 2.84 -0.56
C SER A 28 25.88 3.36 0.02
N ASN A 29 25.99 4.40 0.83
CA ASN A 29 24.86 5.18 1.29
C ASN A 29 24.53 6.23 0.22
N LEU A 30 23.29 6.24 -0.27
CA LEU A 30 22.86 7.11 -1.36
C LEU A 30 21.71 8.01 -0.92
N ASN A 31 21.66 9.21 -1.50
CA ASN A 31 20.48 10.07 -1.43
C ASN A 31 19.50 9.67 -2.54
N ALA A 32 18.25 9.43 -2.15
CA ALA A 32 17.15 9.08 -3.02
C ALA A 32 15.91 9.93 -2.69
N SER A 33 14.88 9.80 -3.51
CA SER A 33 13.54 10.33 -3.21
C SER A 33 12.50 9.22 -3.28
N MET A 34 11.50 9.28 -2.39
CA MET A 34 10.39 8.33 -2.35
C MET A 34 9.12 8.96 -2.92
N PHE A 35 8.40 8.18 -3.72
CA PHE A 35 7.14 8.54 -4.33
C PHE A 35 6.08 7.50 -4.01
N VAL A 36 4.86 7.94 -3.71
CA VAL A 36 3.68 7.07 -3.61
C VAL A 36 2.68 7.54 -4.66
N ALA A 37 2.27 6.64 -5.56
CA ALA A 37 1.39 6.97 -6.68
C ALA A 37 1.88 8.21 -7.47
N ASP A 38 3.18 8.24 -7.78
CA ASP A 38 3.89 9.32 -8.48
C ASP A 38 3.93 10.68 -7.77
N ASN A 39 3.45 10.77 -6.53
CA ASN A 39 3.58 11.98 -5.71
C ASN A 39 4.81 11.86 -4.81
N LEU A 40 5.63 12.92 -4.77
CA LEU A 40 6.80 13.00 -3.89
C LEU A 40 6.35 12.99 -2.43
N THR A 41 6.81 12.00 -1.66
CA THR A 41 6.52 11.89 -0.22
C THR A 41 7.74 12.17 0.63
N ILE A 42 8.93 11.70 0.21
CA ILE A 42 10.21 11.93 0.91
C ILE A 42 11.25 12.44 -0.09
N ALA A 43 11.76 13.65 0.13
CA ALA A 43 12.72 14.28 -0.77
C ALA A 43 14.17 13.79 -0.58
N ASN A 44 14.58 13.56 0.68
CA ASN A 44 15.97 13.27 1.06
C ASN A 44 16.07 11.92 1.81
N LEU A 45 15.74 10.84 1.12
CA LEU A 45 15.78 9.49 1.66
C LEU A 45 17.21 8.94 1.65
N LYS A 46 17.69 8.47 2.81
CA LYS A 46 19.01 7.83 2.95
C LYS A 46 18.88 6.31 2.79
N ILE A 47 19.14 5.82 1.59
CA ILE A 47 19.12 4.38 1.29
C ILE A 47 20.52 3.79 1.41
N HIS A 48 20.59 2.48 1.67
CA HIS A 48 21.84 1.73 1.61
C HIS A 48 21.78 0.75 0.45
N LYS A 49 22.74 0.85 -0.49
CA LYS A 49 22.84 -0.05 -1.62
C LYS A 49 24.02 -0.99 -1.42
N GLU A 50 23.77 -2.29 -1.47
CA GLU A 50 24.81 -3.32 -1.37
C GLU A 50 25.50 -3.57 -2.73
N ALA A 51 26.63 -4.27 -2.67
CA ALA A 51 27.45 -4.53 -3.84
C ALA A 51 26.75 -5.39 -4.91
N ASN A 52 25.85 -6.27 -4.46
CA ASN A 52 24.98 -7.09 -5.30
C ASN A 52 23.82 -6.30 -5.96
N GLY A 53 23.75 -4.98 -5.75
CA GLY A 53 22.68 -4.13 -6.27
C GLY A 53 21.42 -4.06 -5.41
N GLN A 54 21.38 -4.77 -4.28
CA GLN A 54 20.24 -4.75 -3.36
C GLN A 54 20.11 -3.40 -2.66
N VAL A 55 18.89 -2.86 -2.65
CA VAL A 55 18.57 -1.57 -2.04
C VAL A 55 17.80 -1.77 -0.76
N TRP A 56 18.34 -1.21 0.31
CA TRP A 56 17.76 -1.14 1.65
C TRP A 56 17.16 0.24 1.89
N VAL A 57 15.91 0.23 2.29
CA VAL A 57 15.06 1.39 2.55
C VAL A 57 14.83 1.51 4.05
N PRO A 58 15.04 2.69 4.65
CA PRO A 58 14.78 2.87 6.07
C PRO A 58 13.28 2.82 6.32
N LEU A 59 12.90 2.05 7.35
CA LEU A 59 11.50 1.70 7.62
C LEU A 59 10.69 2.90 8.14
N GLU A 60 11.34 3.83 8.83
CA GLU A 60 10.70 5.04 9.36
C GLU A 60 10.18 5.93 8.22
N GLU A 61 11.02 6.25 7.24
CA GLU A 61 10.63 7.06 6.08
C GLU A 61 9.68 6.30 5.15
N ALA A 62 9.83 4.97 5.06
CA ALA A 62 8.86 4.14 4.35
C ALA A 62 7.47 4.20 5.01
N ALA A 63 7.39 4.11 6.34
CA ALA A 63 6.15 4.27 7.10
C ALA A 63 5.57 5.68 6.95
N ALA A 64 6.40 6.71 7.10
CA ALA A 64 6.02 8.11 6.97
C ALA A 64 5.46 8.43 5.56
N SER A 65 5.93 7.74 4.51
CA SER A 65 5.39 7.91 3.16
C SER A 65 3.90 7.53 3.02
N PHE A 66 3.37 6.77 3.97
CA PHE A 66 1.94 6.43 4.09
C PHE A 66 1.25 7.10 5.28
N ASP A 67 1.86 8.15 5.85
CA ASP A 67 1.44 8.82 7.08
C ASP A 67 1.29 7.86 8.28
N TYR A 68 2.15 6.83 8.35
CA TYR A 68 2.26 5.94 9.49
C TYR A 68 3.38 6.37 10.42
N ASP A 69 3.16 6.19 11.71
CA ASP A 69 4.17 6.28 12.75
C ASP A 69 4.85 4.91 12.91
N LEU A 70 6.14 4.92 13.23
CA LEU A 70 6.91 3.74 13.55
C LEU A 70 7.15 3.69 15.06
N HIS A 71 6.73 2.61 15.70
CA HIS A 71 6.95 2.34 17.11
C HIS A 71 7.94 1.20 17.27
N ALA A 72 8.90 1.36 18.17
CA ALA A 72 9.88 0.33 18.50
C ALA A 72 9.64 -0.23 19.91
N GLU A 73 9.71 -1.54 20.04
CA GLU A 73 9.71 -2.27 21.30
C GLU A 73 10.81 -3.34 21.26
N GLY A 74 11.98 -3.02 21.80
CA GLY A 74 13.18 -3.85 21.63
C GLY A 74 13.56 -3.99 20.16
N ASP A 75 13.67 -5.22 19.68
CA ASP A 75 13.98 -5.55 18.28
C ASP A 75 12.74 -5.59 17.37
N SER A 76 11.56 -5.31 17.91
CA SER A 76 10.29 -5.30 17.19
C SER A 76 9.89 -3.89 16.79
N PHE A 77 9.48 -3.75 15.53
CA PHE A 77 9.06 -2.48 14.94
C PHE A 77 7.66 -2.63 14.39
N ALA A 78 6.76 -1.78 14.83
CA ALA A 78 5.36 -1.79 14.44
C ALA A 78 5.01 -0.45 13.79
N MET A 79 4.45 -0.48 12.58
CA MET A 79 4.08 0.72 11.83
C MET A 79 2.58 0.79 11.56
N GLY A 80 2.02 1.97 11.74
CA GLY A 80 0.61 2.21 11.50
C GLY A 80 0.18 3.63 11.83
N ALA A 81 -1.11 3.88 11.64
CA ALA A 81 -1.68 5.23 11.71
C ALA A 81 -2.15 5.61 13.11
N THR A 82 -2.63 4.64 13.89
CA THR A 82 -3.08 4.82 15.27
C THR A 82 -2.96 3.50 16.02
N ASP A 83 -3.22 2.39 15.33
CA ASP A 83 -2.76 1.05 15.70
C ASP A 83 -1.74 0.55 14.67
N PRO A 84 -0.84 -0.36 15.06
CA PRO A 84 0.10 -0.98 14.13
C PRO A 84 -0.64 -1.86 13.13
N ASN A 85 -0.54 -1.49 11.86
CA ASN A 85 -1.06 -2.29 10.75
C ASN A 85 -0.04 -3.33 10.28
N TYR A 86 1.23 -3.10 10.57
CA TYR A 86 2.34 -3.96 10.18
C TYR A 86 3.30 -4.09 11.35
N SER A 87 3.88 -5.26 11.53
CA SER A 87 4.99 -5.45 12.47
C SER A 87 6.07 -6.32 11.86
N VAL A 88 7.32 -6.00 12.18
CA VAL A 88 8.51 -6.75 11.79
C VAL A 88 9.42 -6.89 13.01
N LYS A 89 10.30 -7.88 12.97
CA LYS A 89 11.36 -8.05 13.99
C LYS A 89 12.71 -8.17 13.31
N ILE A 90 13.71 -7.47 13.84
CA ILE A 90 15.06 -7.50 13.31
C ILE A 90 15.59 -8.94 13.29
N ASN A 91 16.28 -9.32 12.20
CA ASN A 91 16.82 -10.65 11.95
C ASN A 91 15.77 -11.78 11.88
N GLN A 92 14.48 -11.46 11.71
CA GLN A 92 13.42 -12.43 11.48
C GLN A 92 12.66 -12.12 10.18
N SER A 93 12.49 -13.13 9.33
CA SER A 93 11.71 -12.98 8.09
C SER A 93 10.20 -12.96 8.32
N GLN A 94 9.72 -13.36 9.50
CA GLN A 94 8.31 -13.29 9.85
C GLN A 94 7.88 -11.86 10.14
N ALA A 95 6.80 -11.44 9.50
CA ALA A 95 6.14 -10.16 9.72
C ALA A 95 4.64 -10.33 9.92
N THR A 96 3.99 -9.35 10.53
CA THR A 96 2.54 -9.33 10.69
C THR A 96 1.94 -8.22 9.85
N VAL A 97 0.82 -8.49 9.19
CA VAL A 97 -0.03 -7.53 8.49
C VAL A 97 -1.46 -7.67 9.01
N GLY A 98 -1.92 -6.71 9.81
CA GLY A 98 -3.15 -6.83 10.57
C GLY A 98 -3.12 -8.04 11.50
N ASP A 99 -4.01 -9.01 11.27
CA ASP A 99 -4.09 -10.28 12.03
C ASP A 99 -3.31 -11.44 11.38
N LYS A 100 -2.62 -11.23 10.24
CA LYS A 100 -1.96 -12.29 9.46
C LYS A 100 -0.45 -12.26 9.59
N THR A 101 0.16 -13.43 9.73
CA THR A 101 1.61 -13.60 9.58
C THR A 101 1.97 -13.85 8.12
N ILE A 102 3.02 -13.19 7.64
CA ILE A 102 3.61 -13.34 6.31
C ILE A 102 5.11 -13.61 6.43
N GLU A 103 5.69 -14.20 5.38
CA GLU A 103 7.14 -14.39 5.26
C GLU A 103 7.73 -13.35 4.30
N LEU A 104 8.72 -12.59 4.79
CA LEU A 104 9.49 -11.65 4.00
C LEU A 104 10.59 -12.40 3.22
N PRO A 105 10.88 -11.99 1.98
CA PRO A 105 11.98 -12.56 1.20
C PRO A 105 13.35 -12.33 1.86
N GLN A 106 13.44 -11.35 2.76
CA GLN A 106 14.64 -11.08 3.54
C GLN A 106 14.28 -10.42 4.87
N ALA A 107 14.97 -10.85 5.92
CA ALA A 107 14.79 -10.30 7.25
C ALA A 107 15.18 -8.80 7.31
N PRO A 108 14.45 -7.98 8.08
CA PRO A 108 14.86 -6.62 8.38
C PRO A 108 16.18 -6.61 9.16
N LYS A 109 17.00 -5.59 8.95
CA LYS A 109 18.27 -5.40 9.68
C LYS A 109 18.42 -3.97 10.17
N LEU A 110 19.32 -3.77 11.13
CA LEU A 110 19.75 -2.44 11.54
C LEU A 110 20.92 -1.96 10.67
N ILE A 111 20.84 -0.72 10.21
CA ILE A 111 21.95 0.03 9.61
C ILE A 111 21.99 1.37 10.34
N ASP A 112 23.13 1.73 10.94
CA ASP A 112 23.27 2.94 11.76
C ASP A 112 22.16 3.07 12.83
N ASN A 113 21.84 1.97 13.52
CA ASN A 113 20.78 1.85 14.53
C ASN A 113 19.35 2.14 14.04
N LYS A 114 19.12 2.23 12.72
CA LYS A 114 17.79 2.37 12.13
C LYS A 114 17.35 1.06 11.49
N PRO A 115 16.05 0.70 11.55
CA PRO A 115 15.51 -0.47 10.87
C PRO A 115 15.42 -0.24 9.36
N TYR A 116 15.91 -1.21 8.59
CA TYR A 116 15.83 -1.20 7.13
C TYR A 116 15.16 -2.49 6.60
N LEU A 117 14.43 -2.32 5.50
CA LEU A 117 13.91 -3.41 4.67
C LEU A 117 14.44 -3.27 3.25
N THR A 118 14.62 -4.38 2.54
CA THR A 118 14.85 -4.31 1.10
C THR A 118 13.61 -3.82 0.37
N THR A 119 13.76 -3.31 -0.86
CA THR A 119 12.60 -2.94 -1.69
C THR A 119 11.65 -4.11 -1.91
N GLN A 120 12.17 -5.33 -2.09
CA GLN A 120 11.35 -6.54 -2.19
C GLN A 120 10.62 -6.85 -0.87
N ALA A 121 11.30 -6.81 0.26
CA ALA A 121 10.66 -7.07 1.55
C ALA A 121 9.61 -6.01 1.89
N LEU A 122 9.87 -4.74 1.57
CA LEU A 122 8.89 -3.67 1.71
C LEU A 122 7.68 -3.89 0.78
N SER A 123 7.90 -4.36 -0.44
CA SER A 123 6.83 -4.71 -1.37
C SER A 123 5.93 -5.83 -0.85
N THR A 124 6.54 -6.90 -0.32
CA THR A 124 5.83 -8.01 0.34
C THR A 124 5.05 -7.53 1.56
N LEU A 125 5.69 -6.74 2.43
CA LEU A 125 5.09 -6.24 3.66
C LEU A 125 3.86 -5.36 3.40
N MET A 126 3.97 -4.46 2.43
CA MET A 126 2.94 -3.44 2.16
C MET A 126 1.92 -3.87 1.11
N GLY A 127 2.10 -5.05 0.50
CA GLY A 127 1.20 -5.55 -0.55
C GLY A 127 1.15 -4.66 -1.79
N THR A 128 2.19 -3.84 -2.04
CA THR A 128 2.28 -2.95 -3.21
C THR A 128 3.64 -3.05 -3.85
N GLN A 129 3.72 -2.77 -5.15
CA GLN A 129 4.99 -2.80 -5.87
C GLN A 129 5.88 -1.64 -5.42
N VAL A 130 7.12 -1.97 -5.05
CA VAL A 130 8.16 -1.00 -4.69
C VAL A 130 9.30 -1.11 -5.70
N ASN A 131 9.46 -0.10 -6.53
CA ASN A 131 10.45 -0.08 -7.60
C ASN A 131 11.58 0.88 -7.27
N TRP A 132 12.83 0.41 -7.39
CA TRP A 132 14.01 1.27 -7.40
C TRP A 132 14.40 1.62 -8.83
N ASN A 133 14.59 2.91 -9.10
CA ASN A 133 15.13 3.42 -10.35
C ASN A 133 16.56 3.95 -10.13
N GLU A 134 17.53 3.18 -10.59
CA GLU A 134 18.96 3.48 -10.47
C GLU A 134 19.35 4.79 -11.16
N SER A 135 18.75 5.12 -12.30
CA SER A 135 19.19 6.27 -13.12
C SER A 135 18.89 7.64 -12.50
N ASN A 136 17.87 7.72 -11.64
CA ASN A 136 17.41 8.97 -11.03
C ASN A 136 17.23 8.89 -9.51
N HIS A 137 17.72 7.81 -8.90
CA HIS A 137 17.63 7.51 -7.49
C HIS A 137 16.21 7.65 -6.89
N LYS A 138 15.21 7.09 -7.58
CA LYS A 138 13.81 7.12 -7.11
C LYS A 138 13.37 5.77 -6.59
N ILE A 139 12.70 5.77 -5.45
CA ILE A 139 11.87 4.67 -4.99
C ILE A 139 10.42 5.04 -5.28
N VAL A 140 9.74 4.23 -6.08
CA VAL A 140 8.33 4.44 -6.45
C VAL A 140 7.51 3.30 -5.88
N LEU A 141 6.57 3.66 -5.01
CA LEU A 141 5.57 2.77 -4.47
C LEU A 141 4.30 2.96 -5.29
N SER A 142 3.85 1.88 -5.92
CA SER A 142 2.57 1.88 -6.59
C SER A 142 1.45 2.15 -5.58
N PRO A 143 0.30 2.70 -6.02
CA PRO A 143 -0.89 2.68 -5.20
C PRO A 143 -1.13 1.26 -4.69
N ILE A 144 -1.47 1.11 -3.40
CA ILE A 144 -1.83 -0.19 -2.83
C ILE A 144 -3.06 -0.68 -3.59
N ASN A 145 -2.83 -1.58 -4.54
CA ASN A 145 -3.83 -2.20 -5.39
C ASN A 145 -4.09 -3.59 -4.80
N ASP A 146 -5.30 -3.83 -4.32
CA ASP A 146 -5.69 -5.06 -3.61
C ASP A 146 -5.73 -6.35 -4.49
N ASN A 147 -5.21 -6.31 -5.71
CA ASN A 147 -5.21 -7.44 -6.65
C ASN A 147 -4.12 -8.49 -6.37
N THR A 148 -3.11 -8.20 -5.55
CA THR A 148 -1.97 -9.12 -5.34
C THR A 148 -2.17 -10.16 -4.23
N LEU A 149 -3.33 -10.19 -3.56
CA LEU A 149 -3.70 -11.26 -2.61
C LEU A 149 -4.93 -12.07 -3.05
N SER A 150 -5.31 -11.98 -4.32
CA SER A 150 -6.37 -12.82 -4.89
C SER A 150 -6.10 -13.06 -6.36
N GLN A 151 -5.15 -13.95 -6.66
CA GLN A 151 -5.11 -14.74 -7.89
C GLN A 151 -3.92 -15.72 -7.84
N LEU A 152 -4.15 -16.88 -7.24
CA LEU A 152 -3.51 -18.13 -7.65
C LEU A 152 -4.61 -19.15 -7.88
N GLU A 153 -5.47 -18.89 -8.87
CA GLU A 153 -6.21 -19.93 -9.56
C GLU A 153 -6.20 -19.56 -11.05
N THR A 154 -5.33 -20.22 -11.80
CA THR A 154 -5.35 -20.24 -13.27
C THR A 154 -6.29 -21.35 -13.71
N ASP A 155 -7.29 -21.04 -14.53
CA ASP A 155 -7.92 -22.07 -15.35
C ASP A 155 -7.05 -22.39 -16.57
N SER A 156 -7.33 -23.55 -17.18
CA SER A 156 -6.51 -24.16 -18.23
C SER A 156 -6.59 -23.47 -19.60
N SER A 157 -7.19 -22.28 -19.70
CA SER A 157 -7.45 -21.61 -20.99
C SER A 157 -6.65 -20.33 -21.23
N GLY A 158 -5.97 -19.80 -20.22
CA GLY A 158 -5.03 -18.69 -20.39
C GLY A 158 -5.64 -17.39 -20.96
N GLN A 159 -6.96 -17.21 -20.88
CA GLN A 159 -7.62 -15.98 -21.33
C GLN A 159 -7.92 -15.03 -20.16
N ILE A 160 -7.41 -13.80 -20.26
CA ILE A 160 -7.68 -12.72 -19.30
C ILE A 160 -9.01 -12.04 -19.65
N HIS A 161 -10.07 -12.38 -18.91
CA HIS A 161 -11.26 -11.55 -18.85
C HIS A 161 -11.11 -10.58 -17.67
N SER A 162 -10.94 -9.29 -17.93
CA SER A 162 -11.04 -8.26 -16.89
C SER A 162 -12.50 -8.16 -16.44
N LEU A 163 -12.85 -8.92 -15.40
CA LEU A 163 -14.09 -8.73 -14.68
C LEU A 163 -13.98 -7.40 -13.91
N ALA A 164 -14.35 -6.29 -14.56
CA ALA A 164 -14.73 -5.11 -13.83
C ALA A 164 -15.87 -5.52 -12.89
N VAL A 165 -15.59 -5.60 -11.59
CA VAL A 165 -16.59 -5.92 -10.56
C VAL A 165 -17.67 -4.84 -10.64
N HIS A 166 -18.76 -5.13 -11.33
CA HIS A 166 -19.86 -4.20 -11.49
C HIS A 166 -20.66 -4.21 -10.18
N VAL A 167 -20.27 -3.36 -9.23
CA VAL A 167 -20.99 -3.23 -7.97
C VAL A 167 -22.32 -2.55 -8.24
N ASN A 168 -23.42 -3.29 -8.01
CA ASN A 168 -24.74 -2.70 -8.03
C ASN A 168 -24.90 -1.73 -6.84
N LYS A 169 -24.83 -0.43 -7.11
CA LYS A 169 -24.88 0.66 -6.11
C LYS A 169 -26.10 0.58 -5.20
N THR A 170 -27.24 0.11 -5.70
CA THR A 170 -28.46 -0.06 -4.91
C THR A 170 -28.29 -1.18 -3.89
N GLN A 171 -27.76 -2.33 -4.31
CA GLN A 171 -27.49 -3.46 -3.41
C GLN A 171 -26.43 -3.10 -2.36
N LEU A 172 -25.38 -2.37 -2.75
CA LEU A 172 -24.36 -1.87 -1.83
C LEU A 172 -24.97 -1.02 -0.72
N LEU A 173 -25.83 -0.06 -1.08
CA LEU A 173 -26.48 0.81 -0.10
C LEU A 173 -27.52 0.07 0.74
N GLN A 174 -28.23 -0.91 0.18
CA GLN A 174 -29.13 -1.78 0.95
C GLN A 174 -28.35 -2.62 1.97
N PHE A 175 -27.21 -3.18 1.57
CA PHE A 175 -26.34 -3.93 2.47
C PHE A 175 -25.78 -3.05 3.59
N ALA A 176 -25.25 -1.87 3.25
CA ALA A 176 -24.76 -0.90 4.22
C ALA A 176 -25.82 -0.53 5.27
N LYS A 177 -27.09 -0.39 4.86
CA LYS A 177 -28.21 -0.07 5.76
C LYS A 177 -28.55 -1.18 6.76
N LYS A 178 -28.16 -2.43 6.51
CA LYS A 178 -28.38 -3.53 7.47
C LYS A 178 -27.63 -3.31 8.79
N PHE A 179 -26.60 -2.47 8.77
CA PHE A 179 -25.74 -2.20 9.93
C PHE A 179 -26.13 -0.94 10.69
N LEU A 180 -27.22 -0.26 10.33
CA LEU A 180 -27.68 0.93 11.07
C LEU A 180 -27.84 0.60 12.57
N GLY A 181 -27.27 1.46 13.42
CA GLY A 181 -27.25 1.27 14.87
C GLY A 181 -26.13 0.37 15.40
N VAL A 182 -25.31 -0.27 14.55
CA VAL A 182 -24.09 -0.94 15.00
C VAL A 182 -23.18 0.08 15.65
N ARG A 183 -22.77 -0.18 16.90
CA ARG A 183 -22.04 0.77 17.73
C ARG A 183 -20.66 1.07 17.15
N TYR A 184 -20.27 2.33 17.30
CA TYR A 184 -18.91 2.75 16.99
C TYR A 184 -17.92 2.19 17.99
N GLN A 185 -16.75 1.78 17.50
CA GLN A 185 -15.54 1.60 18.29
C GLN A 185 -14.38 2.09 17.46
N PHE A 186 -13.61 3.04 18.01
CA PHE A 186 -12.38 3.48 17.37
C PHE A 186 -11.45 2.29 17.15
N SER A 187 -10.91 2.17 15.94
CA SER A 187 -10.06 1.06 15.53
C SER A 187 -10.68 -0.32 15.73
N ALA A 188 -11.99 -0.45 15.47
CA ALA A 188 -12.66 -1.75 15.54
C ALA A 188 -11.94 -2.80 14.67
N GLY A 189 -11.58 -3.94 15.26
CA GLY A 189 -11.14 -5.12 14.51
C GLY A 189 -12.27 -5.70 13.65
N PRO A 190 -12.05 -6.86 12.98
CA PRO A 190 -13.04 -7.47 12.10
C PRO A 190 -14.44 -7.55 12.72
N TYR A 191 -15.48 -7.21 11.95
CA TYR A 191 -16.85 -7.10 12.44
C TYR A 191 -17.37 -8.43 13.01
N GLU A 192 -16.97 -9.55 12.42
CA GLU A 192 -17.29 -10.91 12.87
C GLU A 192 -16.84 -11.17 14.31
N ARG A 193 -15.77 -10.49 14.76
CA ARG A 193 -15.19 -10.65 16.10
C ARG A 193 -15.71 -9.58 17.06
N THR A 194 -15.81 -8.34 16.61
CA THR A 194 -16.07 -7.19 17.50
C THR A 194 -17.53 -6.77 17.54
N HIS A 195 -18.31 -7.13 16.52
CA HIS A 195 -19.66 -6.65 16.25
C HIS A 195 -19.78 -5.11 16.30
N ARG A 196 -18.68 -4.42 15.95
CA ARG A 196 -18.53 -2.97 16.03
C ARG A 196 -17.79 -2.46 14.80
N PHE A 197 -17.89 -1.16 14.56
CA PHE A 197 -17.20 -0.50 13.46
C PHE A 197 -16.55 0.81 13.88
N ASP A 198 -15.44 1.15 13.27
CA ASP A 198 -15.08 2.55 13.01
C ASP A 198 -15.49 2.95 11.59
N CYS A 199 -15.26 4.22 11.23
CA CYS A 199 -15.68 4.74 9.92
C CYS A 199 -15.12 3.95 8.75
N SER A 200 -13.83 3.60 8.78
CA SER A 200 -13.13 2.94 7.69
C SER A 200 -13.35 1.43 7.65
N SER A 201 -13.45 0.76 8.79
CA SER A 201 -13.78 -0.68 8.88
C SER A 201 -15.22 -0.94 8.44
N PHE A 202 -16.17 -0.03 8.72
CA PHE A 202 -17.52 -0.11 8.16
C PHE A 202 -17.50 -0.07 6.63
N VAL A 203 -16.82 0.91 6.06
CA VAL A 203 -16.70 1.05 4.60
C VAL A 203 -15.98 -0.17 4.00
N GLN A 204 -14.88 -0.59 4.60
CA GLN A 204 -14.13 -1.78 4.18
C GLN A 204 -15.01 -3.03 4.17
N TYR A 205 -15.80 -3.24 5.23
CA TYR A 205 -16.71 -4.37 5.35
C TYR A 205 -17.80 -4.37 4.27
N VAL A 206 -18.45 -3.21 4.08
CA VAL A 206 -19.51 -3.07 3.08
C VAL A 206 -19.00 -3.35 1.67
N TYR A 207 -17.87 -2.75 1.28
CA TYR A 207 -17.31 -2.95 -0.06
C TYR A 207 -16.70 -4.34 -0.24
N GLY A 208 -16.11 -4.90 0.82
CA GLY A 208 -15.57 -6.25 0.82
C GLY A 208 -16.63 -7.32 0.54
N HIS A 209 -17.86 -7.13 1.00
CA HIS A 209 -19.00 -8.00 0.66
C HIS A 209 -19.27 -8.05 -0.86
N PHE A 210 -18.95 -6.98 -1.59
CA PHE A 210 -19.10 -6.91 -3.04
C PHE A 210 -17.77 -7.14 -3.78
N GLY A 211 -16.77 -7.72 -3.12
CA GLY A 211 -15.48 -8.03 -3.72
C GLY A 211 -14.55 -6.84 -3.93
N VAL A 212 -14.93 -5.64 -3.46
CA VAL A 212 -14.07 -4.45 -3.49
C VAL A 212 -13.31 -4.39 -2.17
N LYS A 213 -12.06 -4.83 -2.21
CA LYS A 213 -11.19 -4.74 -1.05
C LYS A 213 -10.69 -3.31 -0.91
N LEU A 214 -10.76 -2.80 0.31
CA LEU A 214 -10.33 -1.45 0.66
C LEU A 214 -9.31 -1.52 1.79
N PRO A 215 -8.31 -0.63 1.82
CA PRO A 215 -7.39 -0.51 2.94
C PRO A 215 -8.11 -0.26 4.26
N ARG A 216 -7.46 -0.61 5.38
CA ARG A 216 -8.07 -0.52 6.71
C ARG A 216 -8.39 0.91 7.16
N SER A 217 -7.58 1.89 6.79
CA SER A 217 -7.70 3.27 7.28
C SER A 217 -8.41 4.19 6.29
N SER A 218 -9.14 5.20 6.79
CA SER A 218 -9.81 6.19 5.94
C SER A 218 -8.82 7.00 5.08
N ARG A 219 -7.61 7.27 5.61
CA ARG A 219 -6.51 7.91 4.86
C ARG A 219 -6.08 7.07 3.67
N SER A 220 -5.80 5.79 3.89
CA SER A 220 -5.41 4.87 2.83
C SER A 220 -6.54 4.65 1.82
N GLN A 221 -7.79 4.52 2.27
CA GLN A 221 -8.97 4.45 1.40
C GLN A 221 -9.09 5.69 0.50
N SER A 222 -8.70 6.86 1.00
CA SER A 222 -8.75 8.10 0.22
C SER A 222 -7.78 8.10 -0.98
N GLN A 223 -6.81 7.18 -1.03
CA GLN A 223 -5.90 7.01 -2.16
C GLN A 223 -6.44 6.04 -3.21
N VAL A 224 -7.50 5.29 -2.91
CA VAL A 224 -8.06 4.27 -3.81
C VAL A 224 -9.13 4.87 -4.73
N GLY A 225 -9.07 4.51 -6.01
CA GLY A 225 -10.05 4.91 -7.01
C GLY A 225 -9.92 6.35 -7.51
N ARG A 226 -10.89 6.78 -8.32
CA ARG A 226 -10.86 8.09 -9.01
C ARG A 226 -11.44 9.19 -8.13
N THR A 227 -10.76 10.33 -8.05
CA THR A 227 -11.27 11.53 -7.37
C THR A 227 -12.55 12.04 -8.02
N VAL A 228 -13.54 12.35 -7.18
CA VAL A 228 -14.85 12.87 -7.57
C VAL A 228 -15.10 14.20 -6.86
N LYS A 229 -15.52 15.21 -7.64
CA LYS A 229 -15.96 16.50 -7.11
C LYS A 229 -17.33 16.35 -6.44
N MET A 230 -17.61 17.19 -5.46
CA MET A 230 -18.88 17.19 -4.72
C MET A 230 -20.12 17.18 -5.63
N SER A 231 -20.12 17.97 -6.71
CA SER A 231 -21.22 18.05 -7.67
C SER A 231 -21.40 16.80 -8.55
N SER A 232 -20.42 15.90 -8.56
CA SER A 232 -20.40 14.68 -9.38
C SER A 232 -20.54 13.42 -8.54
N LEU A 233 -20.85 13.56 -7.25
CA LEU A 233 -21.07 12.44 -6.35
C LEU A 233 -22.27 11.59 -6.81
N GLN A 234 -22.06 10.30 -6.84
CA GLN A 234 -23.05 9.28 -7.16
C GLN A 234 -23.23 8.32 -5.98
N PRO A 235 -24.42 7.74 -5.79
CA PRO A 235 -24.64 6.71 -4.80
C PRO A 235 -23.54 5.64 -4.85
N GLY A 236 -22.94 5.30 -3.71
CA GLY A 236 -21.78 4.41 -3.63
C GLY A 236 -20.41 5.06 -3.88
N ASP A 237 -20.32 6.39 -3.95
CA ASP A 237 -19.01 7.06 -3.82
C ASP A 237 -18.61 7.16 -2.35
N LEU A 238 -17.31 7.05 -2.07
CA LEU A 238 -16.74 7.34 -0.76
C LEU A 238 -16.59 8.85 -0.59
N MET A 239 -16.94 9.35 0.59
CA MET A 239 -16.83 10.76 0.97
C MET A 239 -15.82 10.89 2.09
N PHE A 240 -14.78 11.71 1.89
CA PHE A 240 -13.71 11.92 2.87
C PHE A 240 -13.81 13.29 3.53
N PHE A 241 -13.57 13.32 4.84
CA PHE A 241 -13.69 14.52 5.65
C PHE A 241 -12.51 14.65 6.60
N TYR A 242 -12.17 15.88 7.00
CA TYR A 242 -11.27 16.10 8.12
C TYR A 242 -12.02 16.02 9.47
N THR A 243 -11.29 15.74 10.53
CA THR A 243 -11.80 15.79 11.91
C THR A 243 -11.17 16.98 12.64
N PRO A 244 -11.95 18.01 13.04
CA PRO A 244 -11.41 19.20 13.70
C PRO A 244 -10.59 18.84 14.95
N GLY A 245 -9.42 19.46 15.10
CA GLY A 245 -8.56 19.28 16.28
C GLY A 245 -7.87 17.92 16.39
N ARG A 246 -8.11 16.99 15.44
CA ARG A 246 -7.48 15.65 15.46
C ARG A 246 -6.08 15.63 14.83
N TYR A 247 -5.83 16.52 13.87
CA TYR A 247 -4.58 16.57 13.13
C TYR A 247 -4.06 18.01 13.01
N ALA A 248 -2.78 18.15 12.65
CA ALA A 248 -2.12 19.44 12.47
C ALA A 248 -2.76 20.33 11.38
N SER A 249 -3.59 19.75 10.50
CA SER A 249 -4.26 20.47 9.42
C SER A 249 -5.64 19.91 9.13
N ASN A 250 -6.59 20.81 8.84
CA ASN A 250 -7.93 20.49 8.33
C ASN A 250 -7.93 19.99 6.87
N ARG A 251 -6.76 19.61 6.33
CA ARG A 251 -6.61 18.97 5.02
C ARG A 251 -6.38 17.46 5.12
N ILE A 252 -6.21 16.94 6.33
CA ILE A 252 -5.91 15.53 6.59
C ILE A 252 -7.23 14.75 6.75
N VAL A 253 -7.34 13.64 6.02
CA VAL A 253 -8.50 12.75 6.10
C VAL A 253 -8.59 12.13 7.49
N GLY A 254 -9.70 12.37 8.18
CA GLY A 254 -10.00 11.81 9.51
C GLY A 254 -11.25 10.94 9.56
N HIS A 255 -12.10 11.03 8.53
CA HIS A 255 -13.38 10.33 8.48
C HIS A 255 -13.75 9.94 7.05
N VAL A 256 -14.52 8.85 6.92
CA VAL A 256 -15.06 8.36 5.64
C VAL A 256 -16.52 7.95 5.79
N GLY A 257 -17.30 8.09 4.72
CA GLY A 257 -18.65 7.55 4.62
C GLY A 257 -19.03 7.23 3.17
N ILE A 258 -20.19 6.61 2.97
CA ILE A 258 -20.68 6.15 1.67
C ILE A 258 -21.84 7.05 1.24
N TYR A 259 -21.71 7.76 0.11
CA TYR A 259 -22.78 8.62 -0.40
C TYR A 259 -24.01 7.78 -0.75
N ALA A 260 -25.16 8.15 -0.18
CA ALA A 260 -26.43 7.44 -0.32
C ALA A 260 -27.38 8.11 -1.33
N GLY A 261 -26.95 9.20 -1.97
CA GLY A 261 -27.78 10.03 -2.82
C GLY A 261 -28.61 11.06 -2.04
N ASN A 262 -29.23 12.00 -2.78
CA ASN A 262 -30.12 13.03 -2.23
C ASN A 262 -29.51 13.82 -1.06
N GLY A 263 -28.21 14.14 -1.14
CA GLY A 263 -27.54 14.87 -0.08
C GLY A 263 -27.42 14.09 1.23
N ARG A 264 -27.45 12.75 1.20
CA ARG A 264 -27.30 11.89 2.38
C ARG A 264 -26.16 10.92 2.20
N PHE A 265 -25.60 10.45 3.30
CA PHE A 265 -24.53 9.46 3.29
C PHE A 265 -24.55 8.59 4.55
N ILE A 266 -24.07 7.36 4.44
CA ILE A 266 -23.99 6.39 5.54
C ILE A 266 -22.59 6.46 6.13
N ASN A 267 -22.48 6.64 7.44
CA ASN A 267 -21.21 6.69 8.15
C ASN A 267 -21.36 6.12 9.57
N THR A 268 -20.27 6.06 10.33
CA THR A 268 -20.31 5.69 11.75
C THR A 268 -19.31 6.51 12.56
N TYR A 269 -19.77 7.10 13.66
CA TYR A 269 -18.96 7.84 14.62
C TYR A 269 -19.70 7.85 15.97
N GLY A 270 -18.95 7.73 17.08
CA GLY A 270 -19.50 7.86 18.44
C GLY A 270 -20.83 7.14 18.67
N ALA A 271 -21.73 7.77 19.41
CA ALA A 271 -23.15 7.38 19.43
C ALA A 271 -23.90 8.14 18.31
N PRO A 272 -24.83 7.51 17.58
CA PRO A 272 -25.38 6.17 17.81
C PRO A 272 -24.63 5.02 17.09
N GLY A 273 -23.49 5.29 16.44
CA GLY A 273 -22.79 4.32 15.60
C GLY A 273 -23.15 4.50 14.13
N VAL A 274 -23.40 3.41 13.40
CA VAL A 274 -23.75 3.49 11.98
C VAL A 274 -25.07 4.23 11.79
N ILE A 275 -25.06 5.30 11.01
CA ILE A 275 -26.18 6.21 10.81
C ILE A 275 -26.20 6.75 9.38
N ILE A 276 -27.39 7.18 8.91
CA ILE A 276 -27.54 8.00 7.71
C ILE A 276 -27.53 9.46 8.15
N SER A 277 -26.53 10.20 7.69
CA SER A 277 -26.39 11.64 7.96
C SER A 277 -26.82 12.47 6.75
N ASP A 278 -27.47 13.60 7.00
CA ASP A 278 -27.65 14.64 5.99
C ASP A 278 -26.31 15.35 5.75
N PHE A 279 -25.99 15.61 4.48
CA PHE A 279 -24.82 16.37 4.06
C PHE A 279 -25.07 17.88 4.22
N ASN A 280 -25.33 18.28 5.46
CA ASN A 280 -25.64 19.65 5.88
C ASN A 280 -24.37 20.52 5.96
N SER A 281 -24.51 21.76 6.44
CA SER A 281 -23.39 22.73 6.55
C SER A 281 -22.21 22.20 7.37
N TYR A 282 -22.48 21.46 8.45
CA TYR A 282 -21.44 20.87 9.30
C TYR A 282 -20.54 19.91 8.50
N TRP A 283 -21.15 19.01 7.73
CA TRP A 283 -20.42 18.02 6.93
C TRP A 283 -19.81 18.64 5.67
N LYS A 284 -20.52 19.57 5.00
CA LYS A 284 -19.99 20.30 3.85
C LYS A 284 -18.72 21.07 4.19
N HIS A 285 -18.67 21.71 5.35
CA HIS A 285 -17.49 22.42 5.81
C HIS A 285 -16.29 21.49 6.07
N ARG A 286 -16.54 20.20 6.32
CA ARG A 286 -15.50 19.19 6.59
C ARG A 286 -15.10 18.35 5.39
N PHE A 287 -15.86 18.44 4.30
CA PHE A 287 -15.67 17.64 3.11
C PHE A 287 -14.37 18.03 2.39
N LEU A 288 -13.54 17.03 2.12
CA LEU A 288 -12.29 17.20 1.40
C LEU A 288 -12.51 16.86 -0.08
N PHE A 289 -12.93 15.63 -0.36
CA PHE A 289 -13.18 15.13 -1.71
C PHE A 289 -13.90 13.78 -1.66
N GLY A 290 -14.40 13.31 -2.81
CA GLY A 290 -14.95 11.97 -2.98
C GLY A 290 -14.01 11.03 -3.73
N LYS A 291 -14.19 9.72 -3.57
CA LYS A 291 -13.59 8.69 -4.42
C LYS A 291 -14.63 7.74 -4.96
N ARG A 292 -14.48 7.36 -6.22
CA ARG A 292 -15.23 6.27 -6.86
C ARG A 292 -14.33 5.07 -7.04
N VAL A 293 -14.69 3.97 -6.41
CA VAL A 293 -13.90 2.73 -6.32
C VAL A 293 -14.55 1.54 -7.04
N ALA A 294 -15.79 1.71 -7.52
CA ALA A 294 -16.56 0.75 -8.30
C ALA A 294 -17.54 1.45 -9.24
#